data_AF-X1AJD2-F1
#
_entry.id   AF-X1AJD2-F1
#
_cell.length_a   1.000
_cell.length_b   1.000
_cell.length_c   1.000
_cell.angle_alpha   90.00
_cell.angle_beta   90.00
_cell.angle_gamma   90.00
#
_symmetry.space_group_name_H-M   'P 1'
#
loop_
_entity.id
_entity.type
_entity.pdbx_description
1 polymer ?
#
loop_
_entity_poly.entity_id
_entity_poly.type
_entity_poly.pdbx_seq_one_letter_code
_entity_poly.pdbx_strand_id
1 'polypeptide(L)' 'MNFNMSKCLEAFSLALDFAEMDYFKINLNHSRRVAYISLNIAKAMGLSEDEQKDLFALSLLHDSGFTLSGLKLKPEFKSL' A
#
# COMPACT_ATOMS: atom_id res chain seq x y z
N MET A 1 -15.34 -7.36 20.71
CA MET A 1 -14.36 -6.47 20.06
C MET A 1 -14.81 -6.27 18.61
N ASN A 2 -15.05 -5.03 18.16
CA ASN A 2 -15.47 -4.76 16.78
C ASN A 2 -14.24 -4.51 15.91
N PHE A 3 -13.89 -5.46 15.05
CA PHE A 3 -12.77 -5.35 14.13
C PHE A 3 -13.19 -4.59 12.86
N ASN A 4 -12.40 -3.60 12.44
CA ASN A 4 -12.64 -2.84 11.22
C ASN A 4 -11.50 -3.09 10.22
N MET A 5 -11.82 -3.80 9.14
CA MET A 5 -10.84 -4.20 8.13
C MET A 5 -10.19 -3.00 7.46
N SER A 6 -10.96 -1.98 7.07
CA SER A 6 -10.43 -0.79 6.40
C SER A 6 -9.41 -0.06 7.26
N LYS A 7 -9.66 0.09 8.56
CA LYS A 7 -8.70 0.69 9.50
C LYS A 7 -7.44 -0.16 9.65
N CYS A 8 -7.57 -1.48 9.65
CA CYS A 8 -6.42 -2.40 9.67
C CYS A 8 -5.55 -2.24 8.42
N LEU A 9 -6.18 -2.24 7.24
CA LEU A 9 -5.49 -2.04 5.96
C LEU A 9 -4.80 -0.68 5.87
N GLU A 10 -5.46 0.38 6.33
CA GLU A 10 -4.84 1.70 6.38
C GLU A 10 -3.61 1.74 7.31
N ALA A 11 -3.70 1.11 8.48
CA ALA A 11 -2.57 1.04 9.40
C ALA A 11 -1.38 0.27 8.79
N PHE A 12 -1.65 -0.85 8.10
CA PHE A 12 -0.62 -1.60 7.39
C PHE A 12 -0.02 -0.81 6.22
N SER A 13 -0.83 -0.13 5.42
CA SER A 13 -0.35 0.71 4.33
C SER A 13 0.58 1.83 4.83
N LEU A 14 0.28 2.41 5.99
CA LEU A 14 1.11 3.45 6.60
C LEU A 14 2.45 2.87 7.10
N ALA A 15 2.41 1.68 7.71
CA ALA A 15 3.62 0.99 8.14
C ALA A 15 4.52 0.61 6.96
N LEU A 16 3.91 0.21 5.83
CA LEU A 16 4.64 -0.10 4.60
C LEU A 16 5.28 1.15 3.99
N ASP A 17 4.49 2.23 3.79
CA ASP A 17 5.00 3.53 3.32
C ASP A 17 6.18 4.01 4.18
N PHE A 18 6.11 3.80 5.51
CA PHE A 18 7.17 4.17 6.45
C PHE A 18 8.44 3.31 6.25
N ALA A 19 8.29 1.99 6.12
CA ALA A 19 9.42 1.09 5.88
C ALA A 19 10.13 1.38 4.55
N GLU A 20 9.39 1.89 3.57
CA GLU A 20 9.88 2.20 2.22
C GLU A 20 10.42 3.62 2.08
N MET A 21 10.08 4.52 3.01
CA MET A 21 10.47 5.92 2.99
C MET A 21 11.99 6.10 2.85
N ASP A 22 12.78 5.37 3.64
CA ASP A 22 14.24 5.50 3.63
C ASP A 22 14.89 4.85 2.40
N TYR A 23 14.27 3.80 1.86
CA TYR A 23 14.85 3.03 0.76
C TYR A 23 14.48 3.64 -0.61
N PHE A 24 13.25 4.13 -0.76
CA PHE A 24 12.69 4.55 -2.05
C PHE A 24 12.35 6.05 -2.10
N LYS A 25 12.61 6.81 -1.03
CA LYS A 25 12.23 8.23 -0.91
C LYS A 25 10.74 8.46 -1.12
N ILE A 26 9.92 7.48 -0.72
CA ILE A 26 8.47 7.57 -0.77
C ILE A 26 7.98 8.44 0.39
N ASN A 27 7.05 9.35 0.11
CA ASN A 27 6.42 10.18 1.14
C ASN A 27 5.28 9.42 1.82
N LEU A 28 5.13 9.59 3.15
CA LEU A 28 4.00 9.06 3.92
C LEU A 28 2.64 9.29 3.23
N ASN A 29 1.73 8.34 3.43
CA ASN A 29 0.40 8.31 2.80
C ASN A 29 0.44 8.15 1.27
N HIS A 30 1.53 7.62 0.71
CA HIS A 30 1.63 7.27 -0.70
C HIS A 30 0.53 6.29 -1.10
N SER A 31 0.44 5.16 -0.39
CA SER A 31 -0.57 4.13 -0.65
C SER A 31 -2.00 4.68 -0.54
N ARG A 32 -2.26 5.60 0.40
CA ARG A 32 -3.55 6.28 0.53
C ARG A 32 -3.88 7.20 -0.65
N ARG A 33 -2.90 7.96 -1.16
CA ARG A 33 -3.08 8.80 -2.36
C ARG A 33 -3.36 7.95 -3.60
N VAL A 34 -2.63 6.83 -3.74
CA VAL A 34 -2.87 5.85 -4.81
C VAL A 34 -4.30 5.31 -4.72
N ALA A 35 -4.73 4.83 -3.55
CA ALA A 35 -6.09 4.33 -3.33
C ALA A 35 -7.16 5.38 -3.64
N TYR A 36 -6.95 6.65 -3.26
CA TYR A 36 -7.87 7.73 -3.59
C TYR A 36 -7.98 7.95 -5.10
N ILE A 37 -6.87 8.00 -5.82
CA ILE A 37 -6.87 8.19 -7.28
C ILE A 37 -7.55 7.00 -7.96
N SER A 38 -7.18 5.76 -7.59
CA SER A 38 -7.76 4.53 -8.12
C SER A 38 -9.28 4.50 -7.94
N LEU A 39 -9.79 4.88 -6.76
CA LEU A 39 -11.22 4.93 -6.49
C LEU A 39 -11.95 5.99 -7.32
N ASN A 40 -11.34 7.14 -7.58
CA ASN A 40 -11.95 8.16 -8.44
C ASN A 40 -12.06 7.66 -9.89
N ILE A 41 -11.03 6.96 -10.38
CA ILE A 41 -11.05 6.34 -11.71
C ILE A 41 -12.13 5.25 -11.78
N ALA A 42 -12.18 4.36 -10.79
CA ALA A 42 -13.19 3.28 -10.72
C ALA A 42 -14.63 3.82 -10.72
N LYS A 43 -14.88 4.90 -9.98
CA LYS A 43 -16.17 5.58 -9.98
C LYS A 43 -16.52 6.15 -11.35
N ALA A 44 -15.56 6.80 -12.01
CA ALA A 44 -15.77 7.33 -13.37
C ALA A 44 -16.02 6.22 -14.40
N MET A 45 -15.49 5.02 -14.16
CA MET A 45 -15.72 3.82 -14.99
C MET A 45 -17.01 3.08 -14.64
N GLY A 46 -17.73 3.46 -13.59
CA GLY A 46 -18.97 2.82 -13.18
C GLY A 46 -18.79 1.45 -12.51
N LEU A 47 -17.64 1.20 -11.88
CA LEU A 47 -17.41 -0.04 -11.12
C LEU A 47 -18.38 -0.15 -9.94
N SER A 48 -18.79 -1.38 -9.62
CA SER A 48 -19.64 -1.68 -8.48
C SER A 48 -18.96 -1.35 -7.14
N GLU A 49 -19.75 -1.23 -6.08
CA GLU A 49 -19.20 -0.96 -4.74
C GLU A 49 -18.26 -2.07 -4.27
N ASP A 50 -18.52 -3.32 -4.63
CA ASP A 50 -17.67 -4.45 -4.22
C ASP A 50 -16.34 -4.44 -4.97
N GLU A 51 -16.34 -4.16 -6.28
CA GLU A 51 -15.11 -3.94 -7.04
C GLU A 51 -14.30 -2.74 -6.51
N GLN A 52 -14.99 -1.67 -6.08
CA GLN A 52 -14.34 -0.53 -5.45
C GLN A 52 -13.70 -0.89 -4.09
N LYS A 53 -14.34 -1.73 -3.27
CA LYS A 53 -13.78 -2.21 -1.99
C LYS A 53 -12.53 -3.05 -2.23
N ASP A 54 -12.57 -3.95 -3.21
CA ASP A 54 -11.42 -4.77 -3.59
C ASP A 54 -10.29 -3.90 -4.13
N LEU A 55 -10.59 -2.95 -5.02
CA LEU A 55 -9.60 -2.02 -5.56
C LEU A 55 -8.98 -1.14 -4.47
N PHE A 56 -9.76 -0.70 -3.48
CA PHE A 56 -9.24 0.05 -2.33
C PHE A 56 -8.23 -0.79 -1.54
N ALA A 57 -8.57 -2.04 -1.20
CA ALA A 57 -7.68 -2.93 -0.47
C ALA A 57 -6.40 -3.24 -1.26
N LEU A 58 -6.52 -3.52 -2.56
CA LEU A 58 -5.39 -3.77 -3.45
C LEU A 58 -4.48 -2.55 -3.58
N SER A 59 -5.06 -1.35 -3.72
CA SER A 59 -4.28 -0.11 -3.83
C SER A 59 -3.51 0.21 -2.55
N LEU A 60 -4.09 -0.06 -1.38
CA LEU A 60 -3.41 0.15 -0.09
C LEU A 60 -2.23 -0.80 0.14
N LEU A 61 -2.24 -1.98 -0.47
CA LEU A 61 -1.23 -3.03 -0.26
C LEU A 61 -0.39 -3.31 -1.52
N HIS A 62 -0.44 -2.45 -2.52
CA HIS A 62 0.14 -2.71 -3.84
C HIS A 62 1.65 -3.01 -3.80
N ASP A 63 2.40 -2.35 -2.91
CA ASP A 63 3.84 -2.53 -2.75
C ASP A 63 4.22 -3.59 -1.69
N SER A 64 3.25 -4.34 -1.15
CA SER A 64 3.51 -5.35 -0.09
C SER A 64 4.51 -6.45 -0.47
N GLY A 65 4.71 -6.72 -1.77
CA GLY A 65 5.72 -7.65 -2.27
C GLY A 65 7.11 -7.04 -2.51
N PHE A 66 7.23 -5.71 -2.48
CA PHE A 66 8.40 -4.99 -2.96
C PHE A 66 9.50 -4.81 -1.90
N THR A 67 9.13 -4.82 -0.62
CA THR A 67 10.10 -4.72 0.48
C THR A 67 11.17 -5.82 0.40
N LEU A 68 10.81 -7.04 -0.03
CA LEU A 68 11.75 -8.17 -0.14
C LEU A 68 12.77 -8.01 -1.30
N SER A 69 12.37 -7.37 -2.41
CA SER A 69 13.28 -7.13 -3.53
C SER A 69 14.25 -5.97 -3.23
N GLY A 70 13.77 -4.91 -2.56
CA GLY A 70 14.62 -3.83 -2.06
C GLY A 70 15.72 -4.32 -1.11
N LEU A 71 15.39 -5.20 -0.16
CA LEU A 71 16.37 -5.78 0.76
C LEU A 71 17.47 -6.59 0.07
N LYS A 72 17.18 -7.23 -1.07
CA LYS A 72 18.18 -8.01 -1.84
C LYS A 72 19.12 -7.16 -2.69
N LEU A 73 18.76 -5.90 -2.95
CA LEU A 73 19.52 -4.99 -3.81
C LEU A 73 20.64 -4.26 -3.06
N LYS A 74 20.68 -4.28 -1.72
CA LYS A 74 21.85 -3.89 -0.92
C LYS A 74 22.69 -5.11 -0.53
N PRO A 75 23.92 -5.27 -1.05
CA PRO A 75 24.84 -6.36 -0.66
C PRO A 75 25.33 -6.28 0.78
N GLU A 76 25.04 -5.19 1.48
CA GLU A 76 25.68 -4.77 2.74
C GLU A 76 25.28 -5.64 3.95
N PHE A 77 24.30 -6.52 3.81
CA PHE A 77 23.81 -7.42 4.88
C PHE A 77 24.19 -8.90 4.68
N LYS A 78 25.06 -9.24 3.71
CA LYS A 78 25.54 -10.62 3.52
C LYS A 78 26.62 -11.07 4.51
N SER A 79 26.97 -10.27 5.52
CA SER A 79 28.05 -10.57 6.46
C SER A 79 27.69 -10.34 7.94
N LEU A 80 26.51 -10.77 8.36
CA LEU A 80 26.21 -11.03 9.78
C LEU A 80 26.00 -12.53 9.99
#